data_AF-G0Q9Y7-F1
#
_entry.id   AF-G0Q9Y7-F1
#
_cell.length_a   1.000
_cell.length_b   1.000
_cell.length_c   1.000
_cell.angle_alpha   90.00
_cell.angle_beta   90.00
_cell.angle_gamma   90.00
#
_symmetry.space_group_name_H-M   'P 1'
#
loop_
_entity.id
_entity.type
_entity.pdbx_description
1 polymer ?
#
loop_
_entity_poly.entity_id
_entity_poly.type
_entity_poly.pdbx_seq_one_letter_code
_entity_poly.pdbx_strand_id
1 'polypeptide(L)' 'MTSIEVDDDKYSVLEARADEKGYDTTEEYVDYLLEQIVEKINREKQEVDEYTDEEEEKVKNRLRDLGYMD' A
#
# COMPACT_ATOMS: atom_id res chain seq x y z
N MET A 1 -10.00 -0.10 -20.05
CA MET A 1 -8.56 -0.44 -20.14
C MET A 1 -7.79 0.85 -20.20
N THR A 2 -6.79 0.97 -19.33
CA THR A 2 -5.87 2.10 -19.26
C THR A 2 -4.50 1.56 -19.64
N SER A 3 -3.74 2.30 -20.45
CA SER A 3 -2.40 1.90 -20.87
C SER A 3 -1.36 2.73 -20.13
N ILE A 4 -0.23 2.10 -19.79
CA ILE A 4 0.93 2.72 -19.16
C ILE A 4 2.13 2.44 -20.05
N GLU A 5 2.93 3.46 -20.33
CA GLU A 5 4.19 3.32 -21.07
C GLU A 5 5.36 3.25 -20.09
N VAL A 6 6.26 2.31 -20.35
CA VAL A 6 7.44 2.04 -19.51
C VAL A 6 8.64 1.95 -20.45
N ASP A 7 9.79 2.47 -20.01
CA ASP A 7 11.04 2.37 -20.77
C ASP A 7 11.43 0.91 -21.03
N ASP A 8 11.96 0.62 -22.22
CA ASP A 8 12.36 -0.74 -22.65
C ASP A 8 13.33 -1.40 -21.66
N ASP A 9 14.30 -0.63 -21.14
CA ASP A 9 15.28 -1.13 -20.17
C ASP A 9 14.60 -1.62 -18.88
N LYS A 10 13.55 -0.94 -18.43
CA LYS A 10 12.79 -1.32 -17.23
C LYS A 10 11.89 -2.51 -17.52
N TYR A 11 11.25 -2.52 -18.69
CA TYR A 11 10.40 -3.64 -19.11
C TYR A 11 11.20 -4.94 -19.21
N SER A 12 12.40 -4.92 -19.79
CA SER A 12 13.27 -6.10 -19.88
C SER A 12 13.65 -6.66 -18.50
N VAL A 13 13.89 -5.80 -17.51
CA VAL A 13 14.15 -6.24 -16.12
C VAL A 13 12.91 -6.88 -15.50
N LEU A 14 11.72 -6.36 -15.80
CA LEU A 14 10.46 -6.91 -15.31
C LEU A 14 10.13 -8.25 -15.96
N GLU A 15 10.35 -8.38 -17.26
CA GLU A 15 10.19 -9.63 -18.01
C GLU A 15 11.09 -10.74 -17.45
N ALA A 16 12.39 -10.46 -17.28
CA ALA A 16 13.32 -11.44 -16.71
C ALA A 16 12.92 -11.90 -15.29
N ARG A 17 12.34 -11.00 -14.49
CA ARG A 17 11.82 -11.34 -13.16
C ARG A 17 10.51 -12.10 -13.22
N ALA A 18 9.63 -11.79 -14.17
CA ALA A 18 8.38 -12.53 -14.38
C ALA A 18 8.70 -14.00 -14.67
N ASP A 19 9.65 -14.25 -15.58
CA ASP A 19 10.15 -15.60 -15.89
C ASP A 19 10.76 -16.30 -14.67
N GLU A 20 11.63 -15.61 -13.91
CA GLU A 20 12.26 -16.17 -12.70
C GLU A 20 11.22 -16.58 -11.65
N LYS A 21 10.12 -15.81 -11.56
CA LYS A 21 9.03 -16.04 -10.61
C LYS A 21 7.97 -17.01 -11.13
N GLY A 22 8.03 -17.39 -12.41
CA GLY A 22 7.12 -18.35 -13.04
C GLY A 22 5.76 -17.76 -13.40
N TYR A 23 5.69 -16.47 -13.72
CA TYR A 23 4.49 -15.86 -14.29
C TYR A 23 4.38 -16.22 -15.78
N ASP A 24 3.15 -16.35 -16.28
CA ASP A 24 2.91 -16.68 -17.69
C ASP A 24 3.12 -15.47 -18.62
N THR A 25 2.96 -14.25 -18.09
CA THR A 25 3.15 -13.00 -18.83
C THR A 25 3.77 -11.90 -17.96
N THR A 26 4.53 -11.00 -18.59
CA THR A 26 5.09 -9.82 -17.91
C THR A 26 3.99 -8.91 -17.38
N GLU A 27 2.86 -8.80 -18.10
CA GLU A 27 1.71 -7.99 -17.71
C GLU A 27 1.10 -8.46 -16.40
N GLU A 28 0.96 -9.77 -16.19
CA GLU A 28 0.46 -10.34 -14.93
C GLU A 28 1.37 -10.00 -13.76
N TYR A 29 2.70 -10.09 -13.98
CA TYR A 29 3.68 -9.70 -12.97
C TYR A 29 3.60 -8.21 -12.64
N VAL A 30 3.45 -7.36 -13.65
CA VAL A 30 3.32 -5.91 -13.47
C VAL A 30 2.03 -5.56 -12.74
N ASP A 31 0.91 -6.20 -13.07
CA ASP A 31 -0.37 -5.97 -12.41
C ASP A 31 -0.30 -6.32 -10.92
N TYR A 32 0.30 -7.49 -10.59
CA TYR A 32 0.56 -7.89 -9.22
C TYR A 32 1.42 -6.87 -8.46
N LEU A 33 2.50 -6.37 -9.08
CA LEU A 33 3.35 -5.35 -8.45
C LEU A 33 2.60 -4.04 -8.20
N LEU A 34 1.77 -3.61 -9.16
CA LEU A 34 0.96 -2.40 -9.00
C LEU A 34 -0.08 -2.57 -7.89
N GLU A 35 -0.72 -3.72 -7.78
CA GLU A 35 -1.64 -4.04 -6.68
C GLU A 35 -0.95 -3.91 -5.32
N GLN A 36 0.24 -4.52 -5.17
CA GLN A 36 1.01 -4.43 -3.92
C GLN A 36 1.41 -2.98 -3.58
N ILE A 37 1.76 -2.16 -4.59
CA ILE A 37 2.06 -0.74 -4.39
C ILE A 37 0.81 0.04 -3.98
N VAL A 38 -0.33 -0.22 -4.62
CA VAL A 38 -1.61 0.42 -4.30
C VAL A 38 -2.07 0.05 -2.88
N GLU A 39 -1.98 -1.22 -2.50
CA GLU A 39 -2.27 -1.68 -1.14
C GLU A 39 -1.38 -0.98 -0.11
N LYS A 40 -0.08 -0.86 -0.40
CA LYS A 40 0.86 -0.15 0.47
C LYS A 40 0.50 1.32 0.62
N ILE A 41 0.23 2.02 -0.49
CA ILE A 41 -0.18 3.44 -0.47
C ILE A 41 -1.48 3.62 0.32
N ASN A 42 -2.44 2.72 0.14
CA ASN A 42 -3.72 2.78 0.86
C ASN A 42 -3.53 2.49 2.35
N ARG A 43 -2.68 1.54 2.72
CA ARG A 43 -2.35 1.29 4.13
C ARG A 43 -1.65 2.48 4.76
N GLU A 44 -0.67 3.09 4.10
CA GLU A 44 0.01 4.29 4.61
C GLU A 44 -0.98 5.45 4.79
N LYS A 45 -1.96 5.60 3.88
CA LYS A 45 -3.05 6.58 4.06
C LYS A 45 -3.97 6.22 5.22
N GLN A 46 -4.36 4.96 5.36
CA GLN A 46 -5.19 4.49 6.47
C GLN A 46 -4.48 4.62 7.80
N GLU A 47 -3.18 4.34 7.90
CA GLU A 47 -2.41 4.59 9.13
C GLU A 47 -2.39 6.08 9.46
N VAL A 48 -2.28 6.98 8.47
CA VAL A 48 -2.40 8.42 8.71
C VAL A 48 -3.82 8.84 9.16
N ASP A 49 -4.87 8.20 8.64
CA ASP A 49 -6.27 8.47 9.03
C ASP A 49 -6.68 7.80 10.38
N GLU A 50 -6.14 6.63 10.72
CA GLU A 50 -6.39 5.86 11.96
C GLU A 50 -5.58 6.37 13.18
N TYR A 51 -4.56 7.20 12.94
CA TYR A 51 -3.86 7.97 13.99
C TYR A 51 -4.23 9.45 13.92
N THR A 52 -5.47 9.78 13.56
CA THR A 52 -5.95 11.16 13.62
C THR A 52 -6.09 11.63 15.06
N ASP A 53 -5.80 12.92 15.30
CA ASP A 53 -5.93 13.58 16.60
C ASP A 53 -7.31 13.33 17.26
N GLU A 54 -8.36 13.11 16.45
CA GLU A 54 -9.71 12.77 16.91
C GLU A 54 -9.80 11.41 17.61
N GLU A 55 -9.13 10.38 17.10
CA GLU A 55 -9.12 9.06 17.73
C GLU A 55 -8.24 9.07 18.98
N GLU A 56 -7.14 9.82 18.97
CA GLU A 56 -6.33 10.06 20.15
C GLU A 56 -7.12 10.83 21.24
N GLU A 57 -7.93 11.84 20.88
CA GLU A 57 -8.82 12.52 21.82
C GLU A 57 -9.91 11.61 22.38
N LYS A 58 -10.52 10.75 21.56
CA LYS A 58 -11.51 9.77 22.05
C LYS A 58 -10.89 8.81 23.05
N VAL A 59 -9.67 8.34 22.79
CA VAL A 59 -8.93 7.49 23.72
C VAL A 59 -8.57 8.25 25.00
N LYS A 60 -8.06 9.48 24.90
CA LYS A 60 -7.73 10.33 26.06
C LYS A 60 -8.96 10.63 26.92
N ASN A 61 -10.10 10.96 26.32
CA ASN A 61 -11.34 11.20 27.03
C ASN A 61 -11.83 9.94 27.75
N ARG A 62 -11.77 8.78 27.08
CA ARG A 62 -12.14 7.50 27.71
C ARG A 62 -11.20 7.12 28.86
N LEU A 63 -9.91 7.44 28.75
CA LEU A 63 -8.94 7.22 29.83
C LEU A 63 -9.17 8.17 31.02
N ARG A 64 -9.55 9.43 30.78
CA ARG A 64 -9.98 10.39 31.82
C ARG A 64 -11.26 9.93 32.52
N ASP A 65 -12.26 9.49 31.77
CA ASP A 65 -13.52 8.98 32.34
C ASP A 65 -13.32 7.74 33.22
N LEU A 66 -12.32 6.92 32.89
CA LEU A 66 -11.92 5.76 33.67
C LEU A 66 -10.94 6.08 34.81
N GLY A 67 -10.53 7.34 34.96
CA GLY A 67 -9.64 7.80 36.04
C GLY A 67 -8.18 7.41 35.85
N TYR A 68 -7.75 7.04 34.64
CA TYR A 68 -6.35 6.73 34.32
C TYR A 68 -5.54 7.98 33.92
N MET A 69 -6.19 9.13 33.74
CA MET A 69 -5.58 10.42 33.43
C MET A 69 -6.34 11.54 34.16
N ASP A 70 -5.61 12.50 34.74
CA ASP A 70 -6.16 13.76 35.28
C ASP A 70 -6.25 14.84 34.19
#